data_AF-A0A7C8MA31-F1
#
_entry.id   AF-A0A7C8MA31-F1
#
_cell.length_a   1.000
_cell.length_b   1.000
_cell.length_c   1.000
_cell.angle_alpha   90.00
_cell.angle_beta   90.00
_cell.angle_gamma   90.00
#
_symmetry.space_group_name_H-M   'P 1'
#
loop_
_entity.id
_entity.type
_entity.pdbx_description
1 polymer ?
#
loop_
_entity_poly.entity_id
_entity_poly.type
_entity_poly.pdbx_seq_one_letter_code
_entity_poly.pdbx_strand_id
1 'polypeptide(L)'
;MNMQYKIMIGTILVVMLLFGVNGCMSKELKNALNNEDAQVVSQLVQNDPDDISGASLKNYTLRGLELHDLTITNVDMYNLDLQGAKLTNVTFEDCTLTGVDFSSSEFHNVRFMDTTLEPIGTTRYDVKETTFKNSLLDKVGFGDGSKLLDVLLHSLAKGSSLAIVDCTIEVVVEGHSYVFYDSYLENLLIDRTNVEEGVALSLAIFGAENVIIKNSSLTNVDFYGVQAKNLLIQNNQDTLLRVGGEFENVKIVENNDSRIVLNGAITTVYASDNGGGNSGVSLRGDISKVLVKDGSGLGVSFARGVMKTVEVFNCDNMRYLELKSVVIDELKLITLDAEEINSTETVIKKIIYRKCSVEREQLGRKDYN
;
A
#
# COMPACT_ATOMS: atom_id res chain seq x y z
N MET A 1 43.61 -25.65 18.22
CA MET A 1 43.72 -24.32 18.87
C MET A 1 44.15 -23.32 17.79
N ASN A 2 43.21 -22.45 17.40
CA ASN A 2 43.26 -21.13 16.74
C ASN A 2 44.19 -20.79 15.55
N MET A 3 43.56 -20.69 14.36
CA MET A 3 43.20 -19.48 13.59
C MET A 3 44.14 -18.24 13.55
N GLN A 4 44.26 -17.68 12.32
CA GLN A 4 44.62 -16.31 11.89
C GLN A 4 46.08 -15.98 11.53
N TYR A 5 46.34 -15.65 10.25
CA TYR A 5 46.59 -14.28 9.74
C TYR A 5 47.16 -14.33 8.30
N LYS A 6 46.36 -13.82 7.34
CA LYS A 6 46.74 -13.39 5.99
C LYS A 6 46.45 -11.89 5.88
N ILE A 7 47.07 -11.23 4.90
CA ILE A 7 46.86 -9.86 4.37
C ILE A 7 47.89 -8.82 4.85
N MET A 8 48.84 -8.51 3.96
CA MET A 8 49.55 -7.23 3.91
C MET A 8 50.15 -7.10 2.50
N ILE A 9 49.50 -6.34 1.62
CA ILE A 9 50.00 -5.62 0.42
C ILE A 9 48.73 -5.12 -0.30
N GLY A 10 48.37 -3.86 -0.11
CA GLY A 10 47.16 -3.28 -0.74
C GLY A 10 46.72 -1.89 -0.25
N THR A 11 47.54 -1.18 0.52
CA THR A 11 47.10 0.02 1.27
C THR A 11 47.62 1.36 0.73
N ILE A 12 48.44 1.41 -0.33
CA ILE A 12 49.18 2.64 -0.66
C ILE A 12 48.67 3.39 -1.92
N LEU A 13 47.86 2.77 -2.79
CA LEU A 13 47.42 3.44 -4.04
C LEU A 13 45.98 3.99 -4.04
N VAL A 14 45.13 3.61 -3.07
CA VAL A 14 43.71 4.05 -2.98
C VAL A 14 43.54 5.34 -2.15
N VAL A 15 44.60 5.77 -1.46
CA VAL A 15 44.60 6.97 -0.60
C VAL A 15 44.58 8.28 -1.40
N MET A 16 44.90 8.26 -2.70
CA MET A 16 44.88 9.46 -3.57
C MET A 16 43.56 9.68 -4.34
N LEU A 17 42.57 8.78 -4.17
CA LEU A 17 41.30 8.79 -4.91
C LEU A 17 40.18 9.57 -4.18
N LEU A 18 40.49 10.34 -3.12
CA LEU A 18 39.50 10.82 -2.16
C LEU A 18 39.69 12.26 -1.67
N PHE A 19 40.16 13.15 -2.55
CA PHE A 19 40.16 14.58 -2.28
C PHE A 19 39.38 15.35 -3.34
N GLY A 20 38.06 15.12 -3.32
CA GLY A 20 37.03 16.14 -3.37
C GLY A 20 36.98 17.09 -4.56
N VAL A 21 35.83 17.07 -5.24
CA VAL A 21 34.99 18.26 -5.31
C VAL A 21 33.53 17.84 -5.05
N ASN A 22 32.95 18.26 -3.92
CA ASN A 22 31.52 18.13 -3.56
C ASN A 22 30.91 16.74 -3.25
N GLY A 23 31.69 15.67 -3.17
CA GLY A 23 31.25 14.37 -2.64
C GLY A 23 32.29 13.86 -1.65
N CYS A 24 31.96 13.78 -0.36
CA CYS A 24 32.88 13.27 0.65
C CYS A 24 32.48 11.84 1.03
N MET A 25 33.38 10.89 0.76
CA MET A 25 33.32 9.52 1.29
C MET A 25 33.30 9.54 2.82
N SER A 26 32.28 8.87 3.39
CA SER A 26 32.08 8.71 4.82
C SER A 26 33.23 7.93 5.49
N LYS A 27 33.45 8.12 6.79
CA LYS A 27 34.44 7.34 7.55
C LYS A 27 34.08 5.86 7.62
N GLU A 28 32.84 5.53 7.32
CA GLU A 28 32.25 4.22 7.51
C GLU A 28 32.40 3.35 6.27
N LEU A 29 32.45 3.92 5.06
CA LEU A 29 32.90 3.19 3.86
C LEU A 29 34.38 2.74 4.00
N LYS A 30 35.21 3.49 4.74
CA LYS A 30 36.59 3.07 5.10
C LYS A 30 36.64 1.86 6.05
N ASN A 31 35.58 1.61 6.82
CA ASN A 31 35.51 0.46 7.72
C ASN A 31 34.93 -0.78 7.03
N ALA A 32 33.95 -0.59 6.12
CA ALA A 32 33.35 -1.67 5.34
C ALA A 32 34.35 -2.35 4.39
N LEU A 33 35.28 -1.57 3.81
CA LEU A 33 36.34 -2.05 2.91
C LEU A 33 37.45 -2.88 3.57
N ASN A 34 37.37 -3.16 4.88
CA ASN A 34 38.35 -3.97 5.62
C ASN A 34 38.09 -5.49 5.58
N ASN A 35 37.00 -5.95 4.95
CA ASN A 35 36.73 -7.37 4.73
C ASN A 35 36.91 -7.72 3.25
N GLU A 36 37.92 -8.54 2.95
CA GLU A 36 38.27 -9.33 1.74
C GLU A 36 38.01 -8.81 0.29
N ASP A 37 37.27 -7.72 0.06
CA ASP A 37 36.78 -7.28 -1.27
C ASP A 37 37.71 -6.26 -1.99
N ALA A 38 38.89 -5.97 -1.43
CA ALA A 38 39.80 -4.93 -1.90
C ALA A 38 40.38 -5.14 -3.33
N GLN A 39 40.22 -6.32 -3.95
CA GLN A 39 40.64 -6.56 -5.33
C GLN A 39 39.63 -6.07 -6.37
N VAL A 40 38.34 -6.01 -6.01
CA VAL A 40 37.24 -5.72 -6.93
C VAL A 40 37.16 -4.23 -7.27
N VAL A 41 37.33 -3.37 -6.28
CA VAL A 41 37.17 -1.91 -6.41
C VAL A 41 38.15 -1.34 -7.43
N SER A 42 39.31 -1.98 -7.61
CA SER A 42 40.30 -1.60 -8.61
C SER A 42 39.86 -1.78 -10.07
N GLN A 43 38.85 -2.61 -10.35
CA GLN A 43 38.34 -2.88 -11.70
C GLN A 43 37.15 -1.97 -12.09
N LEU A 44 36.50 -1.34 -11.11
CA LEU A 44 35.28 -0.52 -11.31
C LEU A 44 35.58 0.92 -11.73
N VAL A 45 36.77 1.43 -11.42
CA VAL A 45 37.19 2.81 -11.73
C VAL A 45 37.78 2.86 -13.13
N GLN A 46 36.92 2.95 -14.16
CA GLN A 46 37.37 3.30 -15.50
C GLN A 46 37.52 4.82 -15.61
N ASN A 47 38.68 5.32 -15.14
CA ASN A 47 39.27 6.62 -15.44
C ASN A 47 38.95 7.83 -14.53
N ASP A 48 37.97 7.77 -13.62
CA ASP A 48 37.76 8.81 -12.61
C ASP A 48 37.39 8.21 -11.23
N PRO A 49 38.23 8.40 -10.18
CA PRO A 49 37.93 7.90 -8.84
C PRO A 49 36.69 8.47 -8.15
N ASP A 50 36.24 9.65 -8.56
CA ASP A 50 35.07 10.31 -7.99
C ASP A 50 33.79 9.91 -8.74
N ASP A 51 33.90 9.13 -9.82
CA ASP A 51 32.80 8.71 -10.68
C ASP A 51 32.64 7.19 -10.71
N ILE A 52 31.63 6.69 -9.99
CA ILE A 52 31.21 5.28 -10.08
C ILE A 52 30.11 5.07 -11.14
N SER A 53 29.82 6.06 -11.98
CA SER A 53 28.76 5.93 -12.98
C SER A 53 29.05 4.81 -13.96
N GLY A 54 28.07 3.96 -14.22
CA GLY A 54 28.27 2.77 -15.08
C GLY A 54 28.98 1.60 -14.39
N ALA A 55 29.34 1.71 -13.10
CA ALA A 55 29.92 0.61 -12.36
C ALA A 55 28.94 -0.56 -12.19
N SER A 56 29.49 -1.77 -12.01
CA SER A 56 28.73 -3.00 -11.77
C SER A 56 29.04 -3.53 -10.37
N LEU A 57 28.13 -3.34 -9.43
CA LEU A 57 28.23 -3.79 -8.02
C LEU A 57 27.48 -5.11 -7.76
N LYS A 58 27.42 -6.00 -8.76
CA LYS A 58 26.65 -7.24 -8.66
C LYS A 58 27.20 -8.20 -7.60
N ASN A 59 26.33 -8.71 -6.74
CA ASN A 59 26.59 -9.76 -5.75
C ASN A 59 27.62 -9.41 -4.64
N TYR A 60 27.92 -8.12 -4.41
CA TYR A 60 28.81 -7.74 -3.31
C TYR A 60 28.10 -7.78 -1.95
N THR A 61 28.88 -7.88 -0.88
CA THR A 61 28.39 -7.81 0.50
C THR A 61 28.97 -6.58 1.19
N LEU A 62 28.15 -5.54 1.32
CA LEU A 62 28.49 -4.23 1.88
C LEU A 62 27.60 -3.90 3.10
N ARG A 63 27.43 -4.86 4.01
CA ARG A 63 26.60 -4.71 5.21
C ARG A 63 27.11 -3.60 6.14
N GLY A 64 26.19 -2.84 6.72
CA GLY A 64 26.50 -1.77 7.67
C GLY A 64 27.14 -0.54 7.03
N LEU A 65 27.12 -0.45 5.70
CA LEU A 65 27.73 0.64 4.97
C LEU A 65 27.01 1.96 5.25
N GLU A 66 27.73 3.00 5.66
CA GLU A 66 27.15 4.34 5.79
C GLU A 66 27.53 5.20 4.58
N LEU A 67 26.54 5.74 3.85
CA LEU A 67 26.70 6.64 2.72
C LEU A 67 26.05 7.99 3.06
N HIS A 68 26.76 9.07 2.77
CA HIS A 68 26.31 10.43 3.04
C HIS A 68 26.55 11.31 1.81
N ASP A 69 25.56 12.13 1.42
CA ASP A 69 25.67 13.18 0.41
C ASP A 69 26.21 12.69 -0.95
N LEU A 70 25.65 11.58 -1.45
CA LEU A 70 26.13 10.89 -2.66
C LEU A 70 25.07 10.87 -3.76
N THR A 71 25.49 11.03 -5.02
CA THR A 71 24.67 10.68 -6.19
C THR A 71 25.30 9.48 -6.89
N ILE A 72 24.50 8.44 -7.11
CA ILE A 72 24.88 7.20 -7.77
C ILE A 72 24.08 7.12 -9.06
N THR A 73 24.75 7.19 -10.21
CA THR A 73 24.08 7.28 -11.52
C THR A 73 24.42 6.07 -12.39
N ASN A 74 23.42 5.45 -13.02
CA ASN A 74 23.62 4.38 -14.01
C ASN A 74 24.44 3.17 -13.48
N VAL A 75 24.18 2.75 -12.24
CA VAL A 75 24.87 1.60 -11.61
C VAL A 75 23.98 0.37 -11.56
N ASP A 76 24.55 -0.78 -11.91
CA ASP A 76 23.89 -2.08 -11.75
C ASP A 76 24.30 -2.71 -10.41
N MET A 77 23.33 -2.83 -9.49
CA MET A 77 23.50 -3.34 -8.13
C MET A 77 22.85 -4.71 -7.95
N TYR A 78 22.78 -5.53 -9.01
CA TYR A 78 22.10 -6.83 -8.94
C TYR A 78 22.57 -7.68 -7.73
N ASN A 79 21.65 -8.06 -6.84
CA ASN A 79 21.88 -8.91 -5.68
C ASN A 79 22.95 -8.38 -4.70
N LEU A 80 23.08 -7.04 -4.60
CA LEU A 80 23.96 -6.39 -3.64
C LEU A 80 23.39 -6.49 -2.22
N ASP A 81 24.20 -6.92 -1.26
CA ASP A 81 23.80 -7.01 0.15
C ASP A 81 24.24 -5.74 0.89
N LEU A 82 23.27 -4.89 1.24
CA LEU A 82 23.40 -3.65 1.99
C LEU A 82 22.70 -3.75 3.36
N GLN A 83 22.61 -4.94 3.97
CA GLN A 83 21.93 -5.08 5.25
C GLN A 83 22.55 -4.17 6.31
N GLY A 84 21.74 -3.41 7.06
CA GLY A 84 22.18 -2.50 8.11
C GLY A 84 22.83 -1.21 7.60
N ALA A 85 22.77 -0.92 6.30
CA ALA A 85 23.34 0.30 5.74
C ALA A 85 22.65 1.56 6.27
N LYS A 86 23.37 2.68 6.32
CA LYS A 86 22.80 4.00 6.66
C LYS A 86 23.01 4.94 5.51
N LEU A 87 21.91 5.46 4.95
CA LEU A 87 21.94 6.27 3.75
C LEU A 87 21.35 7.64 4.08
N THR A 88 22.17 8.68 4.03
CA THR A 88 21.75 10.06 4.31
C THR A 88 22.00 10.95 3.10
N ASN A 89 20.99 11.65 2.60
CA ASN A 89 21.10 12.55 1.43
C ASN A 89 21.65 11.83 0.18
N VAL A 90 21.26 10.57 -0.04
CA VAL A 90 21.72 9.75 -1.18
C VAL A 90 20.72 9.79 -2.32
N THR A 91 21.19 9.95 -3.56
CA THR A 91 20.37 9.88 -4.77
C THR A 91 20.82 8.71 -5.63
N PHE A 92 19.91 7.80 -5.97
CA PHE A 92 20.08 6.79 -7.01
C PHE A 92 19.36 7.30 -8.27
N GLU A 93 20.10 7.51 -9.36
CA GLU A 93 19.59 7.99 -10.64
C GLU A 93 19.89 6.96 -11.73
N ASP A 94 18.91 6.58 -12.56
CA ASP A 94 19.07 5.60 -13.64
C ASP A 94 19.70 4.25 -13.18
N CYS A 95 19.51 3.85 -11.93
CA CYS A 95 20.13 2.63 -11.37
C CYS A 95 19.25 1.38 -11.54
N THR A 96 19.87 0.20 -11.48
CA THR A 96 19.16 -1.09 -11.40
C THR A 96 19.46 -1.76 -10.06
N LEU A 97 18.48 -1.81 -9.16
CA LEU A 97 18.58 -2.38 -7.80
C LEU A 97 17.87 -3.73 -7.70
N THR A 98 18.09 -4.60 -8.68
CA THR A 98 17.41 -5.89 -8.70
C THR A 98 17.98 -6.83 -7.63
N GLY A 99 17.17 -7.36 -6.72
CA GLY A 99 17.65 -8.29 -5.68
C GLY A 99 18.50 -7.64 -4.58
N VAL A 100 18.61 -6.31 -4.52
CA VAL A 100 19.36 -5.64 -3.46
C VAL A 100 18.72 -5.95 -2.10
N ASP A 101 19.53 -6.26 -1.11
CA ASP A 101 19.08 -6.51 0.25
C ASP A 101 19.45 -5.34 1.16
N PHE A 102 18.49 -4.49 1.46
CA PHE A 102 18.70 -3.38 2.39
C PHE A 102 18.46 -3.76 3.87
N SER A 103 18.28 -5.04 4.25
CA SER A 103 17.54 -5.37 5.49
C SER A 103 18.18 -4.74 6.73
N SER A 104 17.36 -4.17 7.60
CA SER A 104 17.76 -3.34 8.76
C SER A 104 18.51 -2.04 8.42
N SER A 105 18.42 -1.53 7.17
CA SER A 105 19.01 -0.24 6.80
C SER A 105 18.17 0.96 7.25
N GLU A 106 18.83 2.09 7.42
CA GLU A 106 18.27 3.40 7.73
C GLU A 106 18.38 4.32 6.50
N PHE A 107 17.27 4.88 6.03
CA PHE A 107 17.23 5.87 4.95
C PHE A 107 16.78 7.22 5.52
N HIS A 108 17.56 8.27 5.30
CA HIS A 108 17.22 9.66 5.60
C HIS A 108 17.46 10.53 4.36
N ASN A 109 16.39 11.11 3.81
CA ASN A 109 16.45 11.94 2.59
C ASN A 109 17.11 11.19 1.40
N VAL A 110 16.60 9.99 1.10
CA VAL A 110 17.09 9.18 -0.04
C VAL A 110 16.13 9.31 -1.22
N ARG A 111 16.68 9.48 -2.42
CA ARG A 111 15.91 9.70 -3.65
C ARG A 111 16.21 8.60 -4.66
N PHE A 112 15.17 7.97 -5.18
CA PHE A 112 15.26 7.06 -6.33
C PHE A 112 14.60 7.77 -7.53
N MET A 113 15.39 8.08 -8.55
CA MET A 113 14.98 8.76 -9.77
C MET A 113 15.24 7.86 -10.97
N ASP A 114 14.21 7.63 -11.79
CA ASP A 114 14.32 6.84 -13.03
C ASP A 114 14.99 5.46 -12.81
N THR A 115 14.76 4.89 -11.62
CA THR A 115 15.47 3.72 -11.10
C THR A 115 14.54 2.50 -11.07
N THR A 116 15.09 1.31 -11.37
CA THR A 116 14.35 0.04 -11.33
C THR A 116 14.62 -0.70 -10.02
N LEU A 117 13.56 -1.01 -9.27
CA LEU A 117 13.61 -1.81 -8.05
C LEU A 117 12.74 -3.07 -8.24
N GLU A 118 13.38 -4.24 -8.33
CA GLU A 118 12.70 -5.53 -8.60
C GLU A 118 13.38 -6.70 -7.89
N PRO A 119 12.63 -7.69 -7.42
CA PRO A 119 12.33 -7.81 -5.98
C PRO A 119 13.52 -7.44 -5.07
N ILE A 120 13.31 -6.46 -4.19
CA ILE A 120 14.19 -6.20 -3.03
C ILE A 120 13.75 -7.15 -1.91
N GLY A 121 14.70 -7.70 -1.16
CA GLY A 121 14.47 -8.76 -0.18
C GLY A 121 13.31 -8.52 0.79
N THR A 122 12.82 -9.59 1.42
CA THR A 122 11.76 -9.50 2.41
C THR A 122 12.32 -9.03 3.76
N THR A 123 11.82 -7.88 4.24
CA THR A 123 11.74 -7.39 5.64
C THR A 123 12.80 -6.43 6.21
N ARG A 124 12.27 -5.44 6.97
CA ARG A 124 12.87 -4.37 7.82
C ARG A 124 13.70 -3.29 7.14
N TYR A 125 13.17 -2.06 7.03
CA TYR A 125 13.91 -0.84 6.66
C TYR A 125 13.31 0.35 7.42
N ASP A 126 14.10 1.26 8.01
CA ASP A 126 13.58 2.55 8.54
C ASP A 126 13.66 3.59 7.41
N VAL A 127 12.50 3.97 6.86
CA VAL A 127 12.42 4.80 5.64
C VAL A 127 11.86 6.18 5.99
N LYS A 128 12.74 7.17 6.10
CA LYS A 128 12.36 8.57 6.40
C LYS A 128 12.65 9.49 5.21
N GLU A 129 11.66 10.30 4.84
CA GLU A 129 11.77 11.33 3.78
C GLU A 129 12.27 10.74 2.45
N THR A 130 11.83 9.52 2.10
CA THR A 130 12.26 8.85 0.88
C THR A 130 11.30 9.13 -0.26
N THR A 131 11.84 9.52 -1.41
CA THR A 131 11.02 9.81 -2.60
C THR A 131 11.34 8.88 -3.75
N PHE A 132 10.31 8.46 -4.46
CA PHE A 132 10.41 7.72 -5.70
C PHE A 132 9.78 8.59 -6.78
N LYS A 133 10.55 8.97 -7.80
CA LYS A 133 10.08 9.79 -8.91
C LYS A 133 10.38 9.10 -10.22
N ASN A 134 9.34 8.83 -11.01
CA ASN A 134 9.45 8.10 -12.28
C ASN A 134 10.10 6.71 -12.13
N SER A 135 10.01 6.09 -10.95
CA SER A 135 10.65 4.83 -10.65
C SER A 135 9.69 3.65 -10.87
N LEU A 136 10.24 2.51 -11.28
CA LEU A 136 9.51 1.24 -11.36
C LEU A 136 9.68 0.50 -10.04
N LEU A 137 8.58 0.30 -9.34
CA LEU A 137 8.52 -0.55 -8.14
C LEU A 137 7.75 -1.81 -8.50
N ASP A 138 8.41 -2.91 -8.85
CA ASP A 138 7.72 -4.20 -9.01
C ASP A 138 8.00 -5.10 -7.81
N LYS A 139 6.95 -5.41 -7.05
CA LYS A 139 6.97 -6.32 -5.89
C LYS A 139 7.86 -5.83 -4.74
N VAL A 140 7.97 -4.51 -4.56
CA VAL A 140 8.68 -3.92 -3.41
C VAL A 140 7.79 -3.94 -2.16
N GLY A 141 8.35 -4.44 -1.05
CA GLY A 141 7.68 -4.54 0.24
C GLY A 141 8.30 -3.60 1.28
N PHE A 142 7.50 -2.71 1.88
CA PHE A 142 7.86 -2.00 3.11
C PHE A 142 7.41 -2.87 4.29
N GLY A 143 8.34 -3.28 5.17
CA GLY A 143 8.19 -4.37 6.16
C GLY A 143 8.22 -3.94 7.65
N ASP A 144 8.09 -4.90 8.56
CA ASP A 144 7.92 -4.71 10.02
C ASP A 144 8.88 -3.72 10.66
N GLY A 145 8.35 -2.69 11.32
CA GLY A 145 9.13 -1.60 11.92
C GLY A 145 9.58 -0.49 10.96
N SER A 146 9.17 -0.53 9.69
CA SER A 146 9.29 0.63 8.78
C SER A 146 8.40 1.76 9.28
N LYS A 147 9.01 2.74 9.95
CA LYS A 147 8.39 4.04 10.19
C LYS A 147 8.40 4.74 8.84
N LEU A 148 7.32 4.61 8.08
CA LEU A 148 7.16 5.25 6.78
C LEU A 148 7.06 6.77 6.99
N LEU A 149 8.08 7.48 7.47
CA LEU A 149 8.08 8.94 7.57
C LEU A 149 8.14 9.50 6.15
N ASP A 150 7.14 10.28 5.76
CA ASP A 150 7.18 11.10 4.54
C ASP A 150 7.67 10.37 3.28
N VAL A 151 7.21 9.13 3.06
CA VAL A 151 7.43 8.49 1.76
C VAL A 151 6.42 9.05 0.77
N LEU A 152 6.86 10.01 -0.04
CA LEU A 152 6.08 10.55 -1.15
C LEU A 152 6.44 9.78 -2.43
N LEU A 153 5.53 8.90 -2.86
CA LEU A 153 5.65 8.23 -4.16
C LEU A 153 5.06 9.13 -5.24
N HIS A 154 5.92 9.64 -6.13
CA HIS A 154 5.52 10.44 -7.28
C HIS A 154 5.66 9.62 -8.56
N SER A 155 4.54 9.39 -9.24
CA SER A 155 4.49 8.79 -10.59
C SER A 155 5.16 7.42 -10.71
N LEU A 156 4.53 6.40 -10.13
CA LEU A 156 4.91 5.01 -10.39
C LEU A 156 4.57 4.61 -11.83
N ALA A 157 5.52 3.95 -12.49
CA ALA A 157 5.39 3.52 -13.87
C ALA A 157 4.36 2.38 -14.02
N LYS A 158 3.66 2.35 -15.17
CA LYS A 158 2.71 1.27 -15.51
C LYS A 158 3.39 -0.10 -15.37
N GLY A 159 2.74 -1.01 -14.64
CA GLY A 159 3.29 -2.33 -14.31
C GLY A 159 3.91 -2.42 -12.91
N SER A 160 4.04 -1.29 -12.20
CA SER A 160 4.52 -1.30 -10.82
C SER A 160 3.55 -2.06 -9.90
N SER A 161 4.08 -2.87 -8.99
CA SER A 161 3.33 -3.48 -7.89
C SER A 161 3.90 -3.02 -6.56
N LEU A 162 3.04 -2.51 -5.68
CA LEU A 162 3.40 -2.02 -4.36
C LEU A 162 2.83 -2.93 -3.26
N ALA A 163 3.66 -3.30 -2.29
CA ALA A 163 3.23 -4.01 -1.10
C ALA A 163 3.63 -3.22 0.17
N ILE A 164 2.65 -2.93 1.02
CA ILE A 164 2.81 -2.39 2.37
C ILE A 164 2.43 -3.53 3.31
N VAL A 165 3.41 -4.13 3.98
CA VAL A 165 3.22 -5.42 4.65
C VAL A 165 3.89 -5.37 6.01
N ASP A 166 3.20 -5.76 7.08
CA ASP A 166 3.79 -5.68 8.43
C ASP A 166 4.27 -4.25 8.70
N CYS A 167 3.38 -3.25 8.75
CA CYS A 167 3.80 -1.84 8.85
C CYS A 167 2.99 -1.10 9.92
N THR A 168 3.61 -0.11 10.58
CA THR A 168 2.90 0.90 11.36
C THR A 168 3.09 2.26 10.70
N ILE A 169 1.98 2.86 10.29
CA ILE A 169 1.92 4.20 9.70
C ILE A 169 1.41 5.14 10.81
N GLU A 170 2.30 5.99 11.31
CA GLU A 170 2.05 6.95 12.40
C GLU A 170 2.17 8.41 11.89
N VAL A 171 1.60 9.37 12.63
CA VAL A 171 1.80 10.80 12.36
C VAL A 171 3.18 11.17 12.85
N VAL A 172 4.02 11.67 11.95
CA VAL A 172 5.37 12.10 12.32
C VAL A 172 5.51 13.61 12.24
N VAL A 173 4.80 14.24 11.30
CA VAL A 173 4.73 15.69 11.16
C VAL A 173 3.26 16.08 10.99
N GLU A 174 2.77 17.03 11.79
CA GLU A 174 1.41 17.55 11.67
C GLU A 174 1.17 18.10 10.25
N GLY A 175 0.08 17.67 9.60
CA GLY A 175 -0.37 18.22 8.31
C GLY A 175 0.10 17.49 7.06
N HIS A 176 0.88 16.41 7.17
CA HIS A 176 1.27 15.59 6.02
C HIS A 176 0.30 14.42 5.81
N SER A 177 -0.13 14.24 4.55
CA SER A 177 -0.85 13.05 4.12
C SER A 177 0.12 12.14 3.36
N TYR A 178 0.05 10.83 3.59
CA TYR A 178 0.75 9.87 2.73
C TYR A 178 0.00 9.82 1.41
N VAL A 179 0.50 10.54 0.40
CA VAL A 179 -0.21 10.63 -0.87
C VAL A 179 0.54 9.98 -2.02
N PHE A 180 -0.17 9.09 -2.69
CA PHE A 180 0.24 8.45 -3.93
C PHE A 180 -0.52 9.17 -5.03
N TYR A 181 0.09 10.19 -5.63
CA TYR A 181 -0.51 10.94 -6.73
C TYR A 181 -0.05 10.36 -8.08
N ASP A 182 -0.96 10.36 -9.06
CA ASP A 182 -0.72 10.01 -10.47
C ASP A 182 0.12 8.74 -10.69
N SER A 183 -0.17 7.69 -9.91
CA SER A 183 0.56 6.42 -9.96
C SER A 183 -0.22 5.35 -10.72
N TYR A 184 0.48 4.65 -11.62
CA TYR A 184 -0.06 3.50 -12.36
C TYR A 184 0.42 2.21 -11.70
N LEU A 185 -0.43 1.59 -10.88
CA LEU A 185 -0.13 0.31 -10.25
C LEU A 185 -0.82 -0.81 -11.01
N GLU A 186 -0.14 -1.93 -11.20
CA GLU A 186 -0.77 -3.21 -11.56
C GLU A 186 -1.37 -3.87 -10.32
N ASN A 187 -0.64 -3.88 -9.20
CA ASN A 187 -1.11 -4.45 -7.94
C ASN A 187 -0.78 -3.55 -6.74
N LEU A 188 -1.73 -3.40 -5.82
CA LEU A 188 -1.50 -2.86 -4.49
C LEU A 188 -1.88 -3.92 -3.43
N LEU A 189 -0.96 -4.19 -2.51
CA LEU A 189 -1.22 -5.01 -1.33
C LEU A 189 -0.96 -4.17 -0.07
N ILE A 190 -1.95 -4.11 0.82
CA ILE A 190 -1.81 -3.69 2.21
C ILE A 190 -2.15 -4.90 3.07
N ASP A 191 -1.18 -5.40 3.83
CA ASP A 191 -1.31 -6.61 4.64
C ASP A 191 -0.68 -6.40 6.03
N ARG A 192 -1.31 -6.86 7.10
CA ARG A 192 -0.74 -6.74 8.48
C ARG A 192 -0.25 -5.32 8.79
N THR A 193 -0.99 -4.30 8.37
CA THR A 193 -0.60 -2.89 8.50
C THR A 193 -1.51 -2.18 9.49
N ASN A 194 -0.93 -1.37 10.37
CA ASN A 194 -1.64 -0.50 11.31
C ASN A 194 -1.48 0.97 10.88
N VAL A 195 -2.59 1.68 10.69
CA VAL A 195 -2.60 3.15 10.47
C VAL A 195 -3.19 3.80 11.71
N GLU A 196 -2.37 4.57 12.40
CA GLU A 196 -2.73 5.23 13.67
C GLU A 196 -3.71 6.40 13.46
N GLU A 197 -4.39 6.78 14.54
CA GLU A 197 -5.31 7.92 14.54
C GLU A 197 -4.58 9.22 14.16
N GLY A 198 -5.25 10.06 13.36
CA GLY A 198 -4.68 11.34 12.89
C GLY A 198 -3.87 11.23 11.60
N VAL A 199 -3.63 10.02 11.07
CA VAL A 199 -2.99 9.83 9.76
C VAL A 199 -4.02 9.92 8.64
N ALA A 200 -3.74 10.76 7.64
CA ALA A 200 -4.44 10.74 6.36
C ALA A 200 -3.60 9.97 5.33
N LEU A 201 -3.99 8.74 5.03
CA LEU A 201 -3.44 7.96 3.92
C LEU A 201 -4.38 8.12 2.73
N SER A 202 -3.87 8.73 1.65
CA SER A 202 -4.61 9.02 0.42
C SER A 202 -3.96 8.36 -0.78
N LEU A 203 -4.68 7.50 -1.49
CA LEU A 203 -4.16 6.84 -2.69
C LEU A 203 -5.02 7.16 -3.90
N ALA A 204 -4.37 7.63 -4.97
CA ALA A 204 -4.91 7.69 -6.32
C ALA A 204 -4.21 6.64 -7.20
N ILE A 205 -4.99 5.71 -7.75
CA ILE A 205 -4.47 4.52 -8.43
C ILE A 205 -5.18 4.38 -9.76
N PHE A 206 -4.44 4.35 -10.87
CA PHE A 206 -4.99 4.20 -12.20
C PHE A 206 -4.62 2.87 -12.85
N GLY A 207 -5.63 2.10 -13.27
CA GLY A 207 -5.47 0.91 -14.10
C GLY A 207 -4.96 -0.34 -13.39
N ALA A 208 -5.27 -0.51 -12.10
CA ALA A 208 -4.85 -1.67 -11.34
C ALA A 208 -5.64 -2.94 -11.67
N GLU A 209 -4.98 -4.09 -11.70
CA GLU A 209 -5.64 -5.39 -11.72
C GLU A 209 -6.17 -5.72 -10.32
N ASN A 210 -5.36 -5.53 -9.27
CA ASN A 210 -5.75 -5.88 -7.90
C ASN A 210 -5.37 -4.81 -6.88
N VAL A 211 -6.34 -4.46 -6.03
CA VAL A 211 -6.13 -3.73 -4.78
C VAL A 211 -6.59 -4.63 -3.63
N ILE A 212 -5.66 -5.03 -2.77
CA ILE A 212 -5.91 -5.97 -1.68
C ILE A 212 -5.55 -5.29 -0.36
N ILE A 213 -6.50 -5.24 0.56
CA ILE A 213 -6.33 -4.72 1.92
C ILE A 213 -6.77 -5.81 2.88
N LYS A 214 -5.84 -6.40 3.63
CA LYS A 214 -6.16 -7.50 4.52
C LYS A 214 -5.39 -7.51 5.84
N ASN A 215 -5.95 -8.19 6.84
CA ASN A 215 -5.30 -8.41 8.13
C ASN A 215 -4.80 -7.12 8.80
N SER A 216 -5.43 -5.98 8.52
CA SER A 216 -4.93 -4.64 8.87
C SER A 216 -5.88 -3.89 9.80
N SER A 217 -5.38 -2.83 10.43
CA SER A 217 -6.15 -1.87 11.24
C SER A 217 -5.94 -0.48 10.66
N LEU A 218 -6.97 0.11 10.05
CA LEU A 218 -6.84 1.34 9.28
C LEU A 218 -7.72 2.46 9.84
N THR A 219 -7.14 3.43 10.53
CA THR A 219 -7.92 4.56 11.07
C THR A 219 -7.99 5.70 10.06
N ASN A 220 -9.21 6.04 9.60
CA ASN A 220 -9.50 7.21 8.76
C ASN A 220 -8.72 7.28 7.44
N VAL A 221 -8.68 6.15 6.73
CA VAL A 221 -7.97 6.01 5.46
C VAL A 221 -8.91 6.24 4.28
N ASP A 222 -8.46 7.02 3.30
CA ASP A 222 -9.24 7.33 2.12
C ASP A 222 -8.50 6.95 0.84
N PHE A 223 -9.19 6.30 -0.08
CA PHE A 223 -8.71 6.00 -1.42
C PHE A 223 -9.61 6.77 -2.38
N TYR A 224 -9.03 7.62 -3.23
CA TYR A 224 -9.81 8.49 -4.12
C TYR A 224 -9.35 8.34 -5.56
N GLY A 225 -10.30 8.24 -6.49
CA GLY A 225 -9.99 8.13 -7.92
C GLY A 225 -9.35 6.79 -8.29
N VAL A 226 -9.66 5.72 -7.57
CA VAL A 226 -9.12 4.39 -7.85
C VAL A 226 -9.80 3.80 -9.08
N GLN A 227 -9.04 3.35 -10.07
CA GLN A 227 -9.52 2.53 -11.16
C GLN A 227 -8.87 1.15 -11.04
N ALA A 228 -9.64 0.15 -10.62
CA ALA A 228 -9.11 -1.20 -10.43
C ALA A 228 -10.11 -2.28 -10.81
N LYS A 229 -9.64 -3.39 -11.39
CA LYS A 229 -10.52 -4.52 -11.69
C LYS A 229 -11.04 -5.18 -10.42
N ASN A 230 -10.14 -5.51 -9.48
CA ASN A 230 -10.50 -6.20 -8.25
C ASN A 230 -10.13 -5.38 -7.01
N LEU A 231 -11.06 -5.28 -6.07
CA LEU A 231 -10.85 -4.75 -4.72
C LEU A 231 -11.22 -5.83 -3.69
N LEU A 232 -10.26 -6.24 -2.86
CA LEU A 232 -10.47 -7.15 -1.73
C LEU A 232 -10.20 -6.43 -0.42
N ILE A 233 -11.19 -6.39 0.47
CA ILE A 233 -11.05 -5.88 1.84
C ILE A 233 -11.41 -7.02 2.79
N GLN A 234 -10.41 -7.63 3.42
CA GLN A 234 -10.58 -8.89 4.16
C GLN A 234 -9.93 -8.90 5.54
N ASN A 235 -10.65 -9.41 6.54
CA ASN A 235 -10.08 -9.69 7.86
C ASN A 235 -9.39 -8.47 8.51
N ASN A 236 -9.93 -7.27 8.25
CA ASN A 236 -9.45 -6.05 8.89
C ASN A 236 -10.22 -5.81 10.20
N GLN A 237 -9.61 -5.10 11.14
CA GLN A 237 -10.20 -4.74 12.42
C GLN A 237 -10.11 -3.24 12.66
N ASP A 238 -11.00 -2.69 13.50
CA ASP A 238 -10.98 -1.29 13.94
C ASP A 238 -10.81 -0.27 12.79
N THR A 239 -11.36 -0.58 11.62
CA THR A 239 -11.04 0.14 10.39
C THR A 239 -12.12 1.15 10.03
N LEU A 240 -11.71 2.36 9.64
CA LEU A 240 -12.54 3.32 8.93
C LEU A 240 -11.91 3.60 7.57
N LEU A 241 -12.44 2.95 6.54
CA LEU A 241 -11.91 2.99 5.18
C LEU A 241 -12.94 3.55 4.21
N ARG A 242 -12.57 4.57 3.43
CA ARG A 242 -13.39 5.11 2.35
C ARG A 242 -12.70 4.89 1.02
N VAL A 243 -13.40 4.34 0.04
CA VAL A 243 -12.84 4.05 -1.28
C VAL A 243 -13.75 4.61 -2.36
N GLY A 244 -13.22 5.56 -3.13
CA GLY A 244 -13.88 6.23 -4.24
C GLY A 244 -13.25 5.82 -5.57
N GLY A 245 -14.03 5.32 -6.53
CA GLY A 245 -13.45 4.85 -7.79
C GLY A 245 -14.35 4.03 -8.72
N GLU A 246 -13.71 3.42 -9.71
CA GLU A 246 -14.30 2.49 -10.67
C GLU A 246 -13.77 1.07 -10.42
N PHE A 247 -14.70 0.11 -10.27
CA PHE A 247 -14.36 -1.28 -9.97
C PHE A 247 -15.20 -2.31 -10.73
N GLU A 248 -14.59 -3.41 -11.17
CA GLU A 248 -15.35 -4.56 -11.68
C GLU A 248 -15.86 -5.44 -10.52
N ASN A 249 -14.96 -5.87 -9.64
CA ASN A 249 -15.26 -6.83 -8.59
C ASN A 249 -14.79 -6.32 -7.23
N VAL A 250 -15.73 -6.15 -6.29
CA VAL A 250 -15.42 -5.75 -4.92
C VAL A 250 -15.86 -6.84 -3.95
N LYS A 251 -14.95 -7.27 -3.07
CA LYS A 251 -15.19 -8.26 -2.02
C LYS A 251 -14.84 -7.67 -0.66
N ILE A 252 -15.81 -7.64 0.24
CA ILE A 252 -15.68 -7.15 1.62
C ILE A 252 -16.02 -8.29 2.57
N VAL A 253 -15.04 -8.94 3.18
CA VAL A 253 -15.29 -10.16 3.97
C VAL A 253 -14.58 -10.19 5.30
N GLU A 254 -15.24 -10.72 6.33
CA GLU A 254 -14.61 -11.01 7.63
C GLU A 254 -14.04 -9.78 8.34
N ASN A 255 -14.49 -8.57 8.02
CA ASN A 255 -14.02 -7.35 8.69
C ASN A 255 -14.80 -7.15 10.00
N ASN A 256 -14.07 -6.98 11.11
CA ASN A 256 -14.65 -6.81 12.44
C ASN A 256 -14.52 -5.36 12.93
N ASP A 257 -15.54 -4.85 13.62
CA ASP A 257 -15.60 -3.47 14.13
C ASP A 257 -15.13 -2.39 13.12
N SER A 258 -15.48 -2.59 11.85
CA SER A 258 -14.94 -1.83 10.72
C SER A 258 -16.05 -1.16 9.89
N ARG A 259 -15.86 0.12 9.57
CA ARG A 259 -16.74 0.92 8.69
C ARG A 259 -16.08 1.11 7.33
N ILE A 260 -16.68 0.50 6.32
CA ILE A 260 -16.20 0.53 4.94
C ILE A 260 -17.21 1.29 4.10
N VAL A 261 -16.75 2.36 3.44
CA VAL A 261 -17.57 3.19 2.57
C VAL A 261 -17.05 3.09 1.15
N LEU A 262 -17.88 2.63 0.21
CA LEU A 262 -17.56 2.62 -1.21
C LEU A 262 -18.38 3.68 -1.93
N ASN A 263 -17.75 4.37 -2.88
CA ASN A 263 -18.41 5.35 -3.74
C ASN A 263 -17.90 5.27 -5.18
N GLY A 264 -18.79 5.15 -6.15
CA GLY A 264 -18.44 5.31 -7.57
C GLY A 264 -19.16 4.31 -8.47
N ALA A 265 -18.51 3.92 -9.56
CA ALA A 265 -19.09 3.00 -10.54
C ALA A 265 -18.56 1.58 -10.29
N ILE A 266 -19.43 0.67 -9.86
CA ILE A 266 -19.03 -0.69 -9.45
C ILE A 266 -19.87 -1.74 -10.16
N THR A 267 -19.24 -2.73 -10.78
CA THR A 267 -20.01 -3.80 -11.45
C THR A 267 -20.58 -4.78 -10.42
N THR A 268 -19.76 -5.33 -9.53
CA THR A 268 -20.21 -6.25 -8.49
C THR A 268 -19.62 -5.93 -7.11
N VAL A 269 -20.47 -6.02 -6.08
CA VAL A 269 -20.07 -5.96 -4.68
C VAL A 269 -20.57 -7.21 -3.96
N TYR A 270 -19.66 -7.91 -3.28
CA TYR A 270 -19.96 -9.01 -2.37
C TYR A 270 -19.51 -8.66 -0.96
N ALA A 271 -20.43 -8.56 -0.01
CA ALA A 271 -20.15 -8.34 1.39
C ALA A 271 -20.61 -9.55 2.23
N SER A 272 -19.73 -10.16 3.01
CA SER A 272 -20.06 -11.35 3.83
C SER A 272 -19.34 -11.33 5.17
N ASP A 273 -20.00 -11.80 6.23
CA ASP A 273 -19.36 -12.07 7.52
C ASP A 273 -18.65 -10.83 8.11
N ASN A 274 -19.13 -9.63 7.81
CA ASN A 274 -18.66 -8.40 8.44
C ASN A 274 -19.50 -8.17 9.70
N GLY A 275 -18.88 -8.06 10.87
CA GLY A 275 -19.56 -8.11 12.15
C GLY A 275 -18.89 -7.26 13.23
N GLY A 276 -19.44 -7.23 14.44
CA GLY A 276 -18.95 -6.36 15.52
C GLY A 276 -19.85 -5.14 15.74
N GLY A 277 -19.83 -4.61 16.97
CA GLY A 277 -20.75 -3.57 17.42
C GLY A 277 -20.64 -2.26 16.65
N ASN A 278 -19.53 -2.04 15.93
CA ASN A 278 -19.30 -0.84 15.12
C ASN A 278 -19.19 -1.07 13.60
N SER A 279 -19.41 -2.30 13.12
CA SER A 279 -19.24 -2.62 11.70
C SER A 279 -20.32 -2.13 10.76
N GLY A 280 -19.92 -1.57 9.63
CA GLY A 280 -20.86 -1.13 8.61
C GLY A 280 -20.29 -1.10 7.20
N VAL A 281 -21.12 -1.44 6.21
CA VAL A 281 -20.81 -1.31 4.79
C VAL A 281 -21.77 -0.29 4.19
N SER A 282 -21.23 0.83 3.71
CA SER A 282 -21.99 1.87 3.02
C SER A 282 -21.61 1.90 1.54
N LEU A 283 -22.60 1.79 0.67
CA LEU A 283 -22.42 1.71 -0.77
C LEU A 283 -23.09 2.89 -1.45
N ARG A 284 -22.34 3.62 -2.27
CA ARG A 284 -22.77 4.84 -2.95
C ARG A 284 -22.37 4.84 -4.42
N GLY A 285 -23.11 5.58 -5.24
CA GLY A 285 -22.89 5.65 -6.68
C GLY A 285 -23.62 4.55 -7.47
N ASP A 286 -23.12 4.26 -8.67
CA ASP A 286 -23.79 3.40 -9.64
C ASP A 286 -23.26 1.96 -9.55
N ILE A 287 -24.09 1.04 -9.04
CA ILE A 287 -23.70 -0.34 -8.76
C ILE A 287 -24.58 -1.34 -9.51
N SER A 288 -23.99 -2.19 -10.36
CA SER A 288 -24.81 -3.15 -11.12
C SER A 288 -25.34 -4.28 -10.24
N LYS A 289 -24.52 -4.87 -9.38
CA LYS A 289 -24.95 -5.96 -8.49
C LYS A 289 -24.36 -5.84 -7.09
N VAL A 290 -25.21 -5.88 -6.08
CA VAL A 290 -24.80 -6.02 -4.68
C VAL A 290 -25.35 -7.31 -4.10
N LEU A 291 -24.48 -8.04 -3.40
CA LEU A 291 -24.82 -9.20 -2.61
C LEU A 291 -24.28 -9.03 -1.19
N VAL A 292 -25.15 -9.04 -0.19
CA VAL A 292 -24.81 -8.98 1.24
C VAL A 292 -25.29 -10.24 1.93
N LYS A 293 -24.41 -10.87 2.71
CA LYS A 293 -24.63 -12.16 3.37
C LYS A 293 -24.10 -12.20 4.81
N ASP A 294 -24.72 -12.99 5.69
CA ASP A 294 -24.18 -13.47 6.98
C ASP A 294 -23.63 -12.35 7.90
N GLY A 295 -24.25 -11.16 7.85
CA GLY A 295 -23.79 -9.96 8.55
C GLY A 295 -24.43 -9.74 9.92
N SER A 296 -24.13 -10.60 10.92
CA SER A 296 -24.61 -10.38 12.29
C SER A 296 -23.99 -9.12 12.90
N GLY A 297 -24.80 -8.20 13.41
CA GLY A 297 -24.34 -6.91 13.93
C GLY A 297 -23.90 -5.91 12.86
N LEU A 298 -24.07 -6.24 11.57
CA LEU A 298 -23.67 -5.36 10.47
C LEU A 298 -24.68 -4.21 10.29
N GLY A 299 -24.19 -3.00 10.06
CA GLY A 299 -24.99 -1.92 9.47
C GLY A 299 -24.79 -1.87 7.97
N VAL A 300 -25.87 -1.82 7.18
CA VAL A 300 -25.79 -1.72 5.72
C VAL A 300 -26.50 -0.44 5.27
N SER A 301 -25.82 0.39 4.49
CA SER A 301 -26.40 1.62 3.94
C SER A 301 -26.19 1.68 2.43
N PHE A 302 -27.27 1.96 1.71
CA PHE A 302 -27.27 2.21 0.27
C PHE A 302 -27.70 3.65 0.03
N ALA A 303 -26.84 4.47 -0.55
CA ALA A 303 -27.12 5.90 -0.64
C ALA A 303 -26.62 6.57 -1.92
N ARG A 304 -27.35 7.60 -2.37
CA ARG A 304 -26.90 8.54 -3.43
C ARG A 304 -26.39 7.83 -4.69
N GLY A 305 -27.27 7.14 -5.41
CA GLY A 305 -26.89 6.45 -6.64
C GLY A 305 -27.97 5.52 -7.20
N VAL A 306 -27.59 4.74 -8.21
CA VAL A 306 -28.48 3.76 -8.86
C VAL A 306 -27.92 2.35 -8.70
N MET A 307 -28.78 1.42 -8.27
CA MET A 307 -28.42 0.02 -8.10
C MET A 307 -29.35 -0.89 -8.91
N LYS A 308 -28.82 -1.76 -9.77
CA LYS A 308 -29.69 -2.63 -10.58
C LYS A 308 -30.24 -3.78 -9.74
N THR A 309 -29.37 -4.56 -9.11
CA THR A 309 -29.81 -5.67 -8.24
C THR A 309 -29.13 -5.59 -6.89
N VAL A 310 -29.93 -5.58 -5.81
CA VAL A 310 -29.45 -5.65 -4.43
C VAL A 310 -30.07 -6.89 -3.80
N GLU A 311 -29.23 -7.78 -3.29
CA GLU A 311 -29.65 -8.98 -2.57
C GLU A 311 -29.04 -8.99 -1.18
N VAL A 312 -29.88 -8.99 -0.15
CA VAL A 312 -29.48 -9.11 1.26
C VAL A 312 -30.09 -10.40 1.78
N PHE A 313 -29.27 -11.33 2.25
CA PHE A 313 -29.79 -12.62 2.69
C PHE A 313 -29.01 -13.25 3.85
N ASN A 314 -29.72 -14.01 4.68
CA ASN A 314 -29.19 -14.66 5.89
C ASN A 314 -28.48 -13.68 6.84
N CYS A 315 -29.07 -12.50 7.04
CA CYS A 315 -28.55 -11.53 7.98
C CYS A 315 -29.46 -11.52 9.21
N ASP A 316 -29.11 -12.30 10.23
CA ASP A 316 -29.78 -12.29 11.52
C ASP A 316 -29.11 -11.27 12.44
N ASN A 317 -29.88 -10.46 13.19
CA ASN A 317 -29.37 -9.37 14.04
C ASN A 317 -28.60 -8.28 13.26
N MET A 318 -29.06 -7.91 12.07
CA MET A 318 -28.56 -6.73 11.37
C MET A 318 -28.89 -5.48 12.21
N ARG A 319 -27.94 -4.57 12.40
CA ARG A 319 -28.21 -3.35 13.21
C ARG A 319 -29.12 -2.39 12.47
N TYR A 320 -28.82 -2.13 11.22
CA TYR A 320 -29.71 -1.32 10.39
C TYR A 320 -29.54 -1.64 8.92
N LEU A 321 -30.64 -1.46 8.19
CA LEU A 321 -30.65 -1.34 6.73
C LEU A 321 -31.14 0.07 6.38
N GLU A 322 -30.25 0.90 5.86
CA GLU A 322 -30.56 2.27 5.45
C GLU A 322 -30.58 2.40 3.92
N LEU A 323 -31.65 2.99 3.39
CA LEU A 323 -31.82 3.32 1.98
C LEU A 323 -32.05 4.84 1.84
N LYS A 324 -31.09 5.58 1.29
CA LYS A 324 -31.14 7.06 1.30
C LYS A 324 -30.82 7.70 -0.05
N SER A 325 -31.82 8.33 -0.67
CA SER A 325 -31.67 8.99 -1.97
C SER A 325 -31.09 8.03 -3.03
N VAL A 326 -31.59 6.79 -3.06
CA VAL A 326 -31.11 5.70 -3.92
C VAL A 326 -32.22 5.15 -4.79
N VAL A 327 -31.91 4.78 -6.03
CA VAL A 327 -32.82 4.08 -6.94
C VAL A 327 -32.38 2.63 -7.05
N ILE A 328 -33.27 1.68 -6.77
CA ILE A 328 -32.99 0.24 -6.85
C ILE A 328 -33.97 -0.41 -7.84
N ASP A 329 -33.47 -1.06 -8.89
CA ASP A 329 -34.34 -1.74 -9.86
C ASP A 329 -34.95 -3.01 -9.26
N GLU A 330 -34.13 -3.86 -8.61
CA GLU A 330 -34.59 -5.06 -7.91
C GLU A 330 -33.92 -5.19 -6.54
N LEU A 331 -34.73 -5.14 -5.47
CA LEU A 331 -34.32 -5.40 -4.10
C LEU A 331 -34.82 -6.77 -3.64
N LYS A 332 -33.93 -7.67 -3.24
CA LYS A 332 -34.26 -8.96 -2.64
C LYS A 332 -33.80 -9.00 -1.18
N LEU A 333 -34.72 -9.26 -0.27
CA LEU A 333 -34.46 -9.43 1.16
C LEU A 333 -34.89 -10.84 1.57
N ILE A 334 -33.97 -11.72 1.96
CA ILE A 334 -34.29 -13.15 2.21
C ILE A 334 -33.68 -13.58 3.53
N THR A 335 -34.49 -13.93 4.53
CA THR A 335 -33.97 -14.26 5.88
C THR A 335 -33.20 -13.06 6.44
N LEU A 336 -33.94 -12.02 6.81
CA LEU A 336 -33.39 -10.77 7.33
C LEU A 336 -34.09 -10.44 8.65
N ASP A 337 -33.32 -10.33 9.70
CA ASP A 337 -33.74 -9.74 10.97
C ASP A 337 -32.91 -8.50 11.24
N ALA A 338 -33.54 -7.32 11.20
CA ALA A 338 -32.87 -6.03 11.36
C ALA A 338 -33.52 -5.22 12.47
N GLU A 339 -32.71 -4.58 13.33
CA GLU A 339 -33.20 -3.74 14.42
C GLU A 339 -33.88 -2.48 13.89
N GLU A 340 -33.35 -1.90 12.81
CA GLU A 340 -33.89 -0.70 12.18
C GLU A 340 -33.85 -0.79 10.64
N ILE A 341 -34.93 -0.36 10.00
CA ILE A 341 -34.97 -0.21 8.53
C ILE A 341 -35.51 1.16 8.20
N ASN A 342 -34.67 1.93 7.51
CA ASN A 342 -34.98 3.31 7.15
C ASN A 342 -34.91 3.50 5.65
N SER A 343 -35.93 4.17 5.11
CA SER A 343 -36.00 4.54 3.71
C SER A 343 -36.36 6.03 3.59
N THR A 344 -35.52 6.80 2.90
CA THR A 344 -35.74 8.24 2.68
C THR A 344 -35.34 8.60 1.26
N GLU A 345 -36.23 9.26 0.52
CA GLU A 345 -35.99 9.66 -0.88
C GLU A 345 -35.57 8.50 -1.80
N THR A 346 -36.00 7.28 -1.47
CA THR A 346 -35.62 6.06 -2.16
C THR A 346 -36.71 5.61 -3.12
N VAL A 347 -36.31 5.07 -4.27
CA VAL A 347 -37.21 4.46 -5.26
C VAL A 347 -36.82 3.01 -5.46
N ILE A 348 -37.74 2.07 -5.22
CA ILE A 348 -37.53 0.63 -5.46
C ILE A 348 -38.53 0.19 -6.53
N LYS A 349 -38.05 -0.23 -7.71
CA LYS A 349 -38.95 -0.64 -8.81
C LYS A 349 -39.56 -2.01 -8.58
N LYS A 350 -38.77 -2.96 -8.05
CA LYS A 350 -39.21 -4.31 -7.71
C LYS A 350 -38.63 -4.73 -6.37
N ILE A 351 -39.49 -5.24 -5.49
CA ILE A 351 -39.07 -5.78 -4.20
C ILE A 351 -39.55 -7.22 -4.03
N ILE A 352 -38.66 -8.08 -3.59
CA ILE A 352 -38.92 -9.48 -3.22
C ILE A 352 -38.45 -9.65 -1.78
N TYR A 353 -39.32 -10.08 -0.88
CA TYR A 353 -38.92 -10.38 0.49
C TYR A 353 -39.49 -11.71 0.99
N ARG A 354 -38.73 -12.43 1.81
CA ARG A 354 -39.11 -13.74 2.35
C ARG A 354 -38.48 -13.95 3.73
N LYS A 355 -39.29 -14.34 4.72
CA LYS A 355 -38.84 -14.63 6.10
C LYS A 355 -38.04 -13.46 6.68
N CYS A 356 -38.61 -12.26 6.63
CA CYS A 356 -37.98 -11.09 7.24
C CYS A 356 -38.89 -10.56 8.36
N SER A 357 -38.31 -10.01 9.42
CA SER A 357 -39.04 -9.35 10.52
C SER A 357 -39.52 -7.93 10.17
N VAL A 358 -39.33 -7.50 8.91
CA VAL A 358 -39.61 -6.14 8.43
C VAL A 358 -41.11 -5.86 8.35
N GLU A 359 -41.56 -4.79 9.02
CA GLU A 359 -42.90 -4.24 8.82
C GLU A 359 -43.02 -3.59 7.44
N ARG A 360 -44.05 -3.95 6.66
CA ARG A 360 -44.25 -3.46 5.27
C ARG A 360 -44.21 -1.94 5.13
N GLU A 361 -44.61 -1.21 6.17
CA GLU A 361 -44.69 0.25 6.17
C GLU A 361 -43.31 0.93 6.17
N GLN A 362 -42.28 0.27 6.71
CA GLN A 362 -40.92 0.81 6.84
C GLN A 362 -40.15 0.90 5.51
N LEU A 363 -40.54 0.10 4.51
CA LEU A 363 -39.88 0.07 3.20
C LEU A 363 -40.46 1.08 2.18
N GLY A 364 -41.40 1.92 2.61
CA GLY A 364 -41.88 3.07 1.83
C GLY A 364 -42.45 2.68 0.46
N ARG A 365 -43.64 2.08 0.42
CA ARG A 365 -44.43 2.07 -0.81
C ARG A 365 -45.10 3.44 -1.00
N LYS A 366 -44.76 4.15 -2.07
CA LYS A 366 -45.77 4.86 -2.86
C LYS A 366 -46.05 3.97 -4.06
N ASP A 367 -47.20 3.31 -4.04
CA ASP A 367 -47.65 2.44 -5.13
C ASP A 367 -47.57 3.16 -6.48
N TYR A 368 -46.82 2.61 -7.42
CA TYR A 368 -47.03 2.86 -8.85
C TYR A 368 -47.03 1.50 -9.56
N ASN A 369 -48.26 0.99 -9.72
CA ASN A 369 -48.76 -0.11 -10.56
C ASN A 369 -47.97 -1.41 -10.63
#